data_AF-A0A5C6X9X6-F1
#
_entry.id   AF-A0A5C6X9X6-F1
#
_cell.length_a   1.000
_cell.length_b   1.000
_cell.length_c   1.000
_cell.angle_alpha   90.00
_cell.angle_beta   90.00
_cell.angle_gamma   90.00
#
_symmetry.space_group_name_H-M   'P 1'
#
loop_
_entity.id
_entity.type
_entity.pdbx_description
1 polymer ?
#
loop_
_entity_poly.entity_id
_entity_poly.type
_entity_poly.pdbx_seq_one_letter_code
_entity_poly.pdbx_strand_id
1 'polypeptide(L)'
;MARPSGSTLTPFLKILLSTFMTPRPLRPACSTRPTMDELELAPTPFRSLTTRLAFLTMAMIALMIVVVIMMFSLASELEESHQMVIEARSTEAHLETLAEFEAQSDESLQHIRNTMFLLLLVGGGICVITVASLVNTTRRLRGLSLASAKIANGDFEHRAPHDPRGDEISILGKALNAMVQRIHKTLVDQNQANQNALTEHARASAIFEATAEAIVTLNEAGEVTGANLAAARLFGREPEQLEGRYAGDLLKLDATPIAMITRASAHEPIETEGQALAHSGDAIPVYVRASSVRHEGERIGLVVLHDRRTEAREEAERNRLLGIIRELASQLSSATAELLATSSQQHAGTLEQMASVSQTVATVDEVTATSEQSAERVRAVAEAARRSEAIGKEGQDTVAETTRHMELVRNNTEELARRVVELAENASQIATITATVNELAEQTNLLALNAAIEAARAGEHGRGFSVVAAEIKALARQSKGATNEIQTILATIHTSTREAIAATEASDQSVTTTIASAHRAGETIDVLSRTLSETARAANQILASSSQQAIGISQINEAMSAIESVVQQHLAASGQAERALGELTQMVDRLEELLEARTL
;
A
#
# COMPACT_ATOMS: atom_id res chain seq x y z
N MET A 1 -27.92 -13.71 -18.83
CA MET A 1 -29.37 -13.77 -19.12
C MET A 1 -29.78 -15.24 -19.19
N ALA A 2 -31.02 -15.53 -18.76
CA ALA A 2 -31.74 -16.82 -18.83
C ALA A 2 -31.37 -17.92 -17.81
N ARG A 3 -32.21 -18.05 -16.78
CA ARG A 3 -32.54 -19.34 -16.12
C ARG A 3 -33.31 -20.23 -17.10
N PRO A 4 -33.20 -21.55 -16.94
CA PRO A 4 -34.37 -22.45 -16.89
C PRO A 4 -34.35 -23.26 -15.58
N SER A 5 -35.38 -23.21 -14.72
CA SER A 5 -36.48 -24.18 -14.61
C SER A 5 -35.98 -25.64 -14.54
N GLY A 6 -36.09 -26.42 -13.47
CA GLY A 6 -37.14 -26.49 -12.46
C GLY A 6 -37.81 -27.87 -12.55
N SER A 7 -37.59 -28.71 -11.52
CA SER A 7 -38.34 -29.93 -11.13
C SER A 7 -38.21 -31.17 -12.01
N THR A 8 -37.82 -32.31 -11.44
CA THR A 8 -38.82 -33.38 -11.16
C THR A 8 -38.66 -34.13 -9.82
N LEU A 9 -37.67 -33.83 -8.97
CA LEU A 9 -37.46 -34.60 -7.71
C LEU A 9 -38.20 -34.08 -6.47
N THR A 10 -38.81 -32.89 -6.53
CA THR A 10 -39.42 -32.22 -5.37
C THR A 10 -40.83 -32.68 -4.93
N PRO A 11 -41.72 -33.25 -5.77
CA PRO A 11 -43.03 -33.67 -5.30
C PRO A 11 -43.04 -35.06 -4.60
N PHE A 12 -42.15 -35.98 -4.98
CA PHE A 12 -42.12 -37.33 -4.40
C PHE A 12 -41.60 -37.35 -2.96
N LEU A 13 -40.61 -36.51 -2.65
CA LEU A 13 -40.02 -36.37 -1.31
C LEU A 13 -40.97 -35.71 -0.30
N LYS A 14 -41.92 -34.88 -0.78
CA LYS A 14 -42.93 -34.20 0.07
C LYS A 14 -44.10 -35.11 0.46
N ILE A 15 -44.46 -36.09 -0.36
CA ILE A 15 -45.57 -37.02 -0.06
C ILE A 15 -45.16 -38.09 0.98
N LEU A 16 -43.88 -38.49 0.99
CA LEU A 16 -43.35 -39.46 1.96
C LEU A 16 -43.21 -38.88 3.38
N LEU A 17 -42.92 -37.58 3.52
CA LEU A 17 -42.78 -36.94 4.85
C LEU A 17 -44.12 -36.59 5.52
N SER A 18 -45.22 -36.38 4.77
CA SER A 18 -46.49 -35.91 5.35
C SER A 18 -47.37 -37.02 5.94
N THR A 19 -47.10 -38.29 5.66
CA THR A 19 -47.96 -39.42 6.06
C THR A 19 -47.59 -40.04 7.42
N PHE A 20 -46.39 -39.75 7.96
CA PHE A 20 -45.84 -40.49 9.12
C PHE A 20 -45.72 -39.70 10.44
N MET A 21 -46.07 -38.41 10.47
CA MET A 21 -46.04 -37.61 11.70
C MET A 21 -47.44 -37.08 12.05
N THR A 22 -48.18 -37.85 12.85
CA THR A 22 -49.13 -37.42 13.91
C THR A 22 -49.86 -38.67 14.40
N PRO A 23 -49.96 -38.95 15.72
CA PRO A 23 -50.93 -38.27 16.61
C PRO A 23 -50.44 -38.25 18.09
N ARG A 24 -51.11 -37.76 19.15
CA ARG A 24 -52.33 -37.00 19.47
C ARG A 24 -52.12 -36.53 20.93
N PRO A 25 -52.75 -35.44 21.39
CA PRO A 25 -52.61 -34.96 22.76
C PRO A 25 -53.55 -35.72 23.71
N LEU A 26 -53.09 -36.03 24.92
CA LEU A 26 -53.96 -36.45 26.03
C LEU A 26 -53.76 -35.54 27.24
N ARG A 27 -54.89 -35.30 27.90
CA ARG A 27 -55.30 -34.15 28.73
C ARG A 27 -54.56 -33.99 30.07
N PRO A 28 -54.65 -32.81 30.71
CA PRO A 28 -54.09 -32.58 32.04
C PRO A 28 -55.08 -32.89 33.17
N ALA A 29 -54.51 -33.00 34.38
CA ALA A 29 -55.13 -32.97 35.72
C ALA A 29 -55.82 -34.25 36.21
N CYS A 30 -55.39 -34.78 37.36
CA CYS A 30 -56.00 -34.37 38.63
C CYS A 30 -55.16 -34.80 39.84
N SER A 31 -55.07 -33.89 40.81
CA SER A 31 -54.59 -34.09 42.16
C SER A 31 -55.45 -35.09 42.93
N THR A 32 -54.82 -36.07 43.59
CA THR A 32 -55.13 -36.61 44.93
C THR A 32 -54.23 -37.84 45.18
N ARG A 33 -53.48 -37.86 46.29
CA ARG A 33 -52.94 -39.09 46.90
C ARG A 33 -54.13 -39.80 47.59
N PRO A 34 -54.23 -41.16 47.65
CA PRO A 34 -53.25 -41.94 48.41
C PRO A 34 -53.02 -43.42 48.01
N THR A 35 -51.99 -43.98 48.66
CA THR A 35 -51.77 -45.38 49.12
C THR A 35 -51.49 -46.52 48.14
N MET A 36 -50.52 -47.34 48.57
CA MET A 36 -50.05 -48.58 47.96
C MET A 36 -51.13 -49.66 48.01
N ASP A 37 -51.61 -50.08 46.85
CA ASP A 37 -51.85 -51.48 46.48
C ASP A 37 -52.50 -51.48 45.09
N GLU A 38 -51.70 -51.76 44.05
CA GLU A 38 -52.12 -52.42 42.82
C GLU A 38 -50.92 -52.49 41.85
N LEU A 39 -50.37 -53.70 41.74
CA LEU A 39 -49.46 -54.12 40.68
C LEU A 39 -50.33 -54.78 39.61
N GLU A 40 -50.77 -54.05 38.58
CA GLU A 40 -51.33 -54.68 37.37
C GLU A 40 -50.90 -53.96 36.08
N LEU A 41 -50.22 -54.75 35.25
CA LEU A 41 -50.01 -54.71 33.80
C LEU A 41 -50.13 -53.38 33.03
N ALA A 42 -48.98 -52.96 32.47
CA ALA A 42 -48.86 -52.02 31.36
C ALA A 42 -49.61 -52.44 30.08
N PRO A 43 -49.96 -51.51 29.17
CA PRO A 43 -49.81 -51.78 27.75
C PRO A 43 -48.31 -51.81 27.41
N THR A 44 -47.88 -52.97 26.94
CA THR A 44 -46.50 -53.41 26.65
C THR A 44 -45.65 -52.43 25.78
N PRO A 45 -44.36 -52.19 26.13
CA PRO A 45 -43.40 -51.44 25.31
C PRO A 45 -42.87 -52.23 24.10
N PHE A 46 -43.20 -53.52 23.97
CA PHE A 46 -42.66 -54.41 22.92
C PHE A 46 -43.06 -54.05 21.49
N ARG A 47 -43.99 -53.10 21.28
CA ARG A 47 -44.26 -52.57 19.93
C ARG A 47 -43.13 -51.68 19.42
N SER A 48 -42.28 -51.03 20.23
CA SER A 48 -41.32 -50.03 19.73
C SER A 48 -40.16 -50.64 18.93
N LEU A 49 -39.54 -51.72 19.42
CA LEU A 49 -38.32 -52.27 18.83
C LEU A 49 -38.58 -52.98 17.50
N THR A 50 -39.64 -53.79 17.42
CA THR A 50 -40.09 -54.40 16.15
C THR A 50 -40.50 -53.33 15.14
N THR A 51 -41.14 -52.25 15.59
CA THR A 51 -41.53 -51.14 14.70
C THR A 51 -40.32 -50.37 14.20
N ARG A 52 -39.28 -50.17 15.04
CA ARG A 52 -38.02 -49.52 14.66
C ARG A 52 -37.17 -50.36 13.73
N LEU A 53 -37.10 -51.69 13.94
CA LEU A 53 -36.39 -52.60 13.04
C LEU A 53 -37.12 -52.73 11.68
N ALA A 54 -38.45 -52.75 11.69
CA ALA A 54 -39.27 -52.68 10.48
C ALA A 54 -39.10 -51.35 9.74
N PHE A 55 -38.97 -50.23 10.46
CA PHE A 55 -38.71 -48.91 9.88
C PHE A 55 -37.33 -48.86 9.20
N LEU A 56 -36.30 -49.42 9.85
CA LEU A 56 -34.93 -49.42 9.32
C LEU A 56 -34.79 -50.32 8.08
N THR A 57 -35.47 -51.46 8.07
CA THR A 57 -35.50 -52.37 6.91
C THR A 57 -36.29 -51.78 5.74
N MET A 58 -37.42 -51.11 6.00
CA MET A 58 -38.17 -50.39 4.96
C MET A 58 -37.41 -49.18 4.40
N ALA A 59 -36.71 -48.42 5.26
CA ALA A 59 -35.87 -47.30 4.83
C ALA A 59 -34.69 -47.77 3.95
N MET A 60 -34.08 -48.92 4.28
CA MET A 60 -33.05 -49.56 3.47
C MET A 60 -33.54 -49.96 2.07
N ILE A 61 -34.73 -50.56 1.98
CA ILE A 61 -35.34 -50.95 0.69
C ILE A 61 -35.64 -49.70 -0.14
N ALA A 62 -36.21 -48.66 0.47
CA ALA A 62 -36.49 -47.39 -0.22
C ALA A 62 -35.20 -46.72 -0.74
N LEU A 63 -34.13 -46.72 0.05
CA LEU A 63 -32.85 -46.14 -0.36
C LEU A 63 -32.16 -46.95 -1.46
N MET A 64 -32.20 -48.28 -1.40
CA MET A 64 -31.69 -49.15 -2.48
C MET A 64 -32.44 -48.91 -3.79
N ILE A 65 -33.77 -48.73 -3.74
CA ILE A 65 -34.56 -48.39 -4.93
C ILE A 65 -34.14 -47.04 -5.51
N VAL A 66 -33.91 -46.01 -4.68
CA VAL A 66 -33.44 -44.70 -5.13
C VAL A 66 -32.05 -44.79 -5.78
N VAL A 67 -31.12 -45.56 -5.18
CA VAL A 67 -29.77 -45.76 -5.74
C VAL A 67 -29.83 -46.49 -7.09
N VAL A 68 -30.69 -47.50 -7.24
CA VAL A 68 -30.88 -48.23 -8.50
C VAL A 68 -31.50 -47.33 -9.58
N ILE A 69 -32.49 -46.49 -9.23
CA ILE A 69 -33.08 -45.51 -10.16
C ILE A 69 -32.03 -44.48 -10.61
N MET A 70 -31.19 -44.01 -9.67
CA MET A 70 -30.16 -43.02 -9.99
C MET A 70 -29.02 -43.61 -10.85
N MET A 71 -28.63 -44.87 -10.62
CA MET A 71 -27.69 -45.59 -11.49
C MET A 71 -28.24 -45.77 -12.90
N PHE A 72 -29.54 -46.03 -13.06
CA PHE A 72 -30.18 -46.13 -14.37
C PHE A 72 -30.21 -44.79 -15.11
N SER A 73 -30.42 -43.69 -14.39
CA SER A 73 -30.37 -42.32 -14.95
C SER A 73 -28.96 -41.90 -15.36
N LEU A 74 -27.92 -42.27 -14.59
CA LEU A 74 -26.52 -42.01 -14.98
C LEU A 74 -26.08 -42.88 -16.17
N ALA A 75 -26.59 -44.11 -16.27
CA ALA A 75 -26.30 -44.98 -17.41
C ALA A 75 -26.88 -44.42 -18.72
N SER A 76 -28.06 -43.79 -18.69
CA SER A 76 -28.63 -43.14 -19.88
C SER A 76 -27.86 -41.87 -20.30
N GLU A 77 -27.38 -41.06 -19.35
CA GLU A 77 -26.54 -39.88 -19.66
C GLU A 77 -25.16 -40.29 -20.24
N LEU A 78 -24.61 -41.43 -19.82
CA LEU A 78 -23.38 -41.99 -20.40
C LEU A 78 -23.59 -42.46 -21.85
N GLU A 79 -24.78 -42.96 -22.17
CA GLU A 79 -25.13 -43.42 -23.51
C GLU A 79 -25.32 -42.23 -24.47
N GLU A 80 -25.97 -41.14 -24.03
CA GLU A 80 -26.10 -39.89 -24.83
C GLU A 80 -24.75 -39.20 -25.09
N SER A 81 -23.86 -39.16 -24.09
CA SER A 81 -22.52 -38.55 -24.24
C SER A 81 -21.62 -39.36 -25.18
N HIS A 82 -21.67 -40.69 -25.13
CA HIS A 82 -20.98 -41.54 -26.11
C HIS A 82 -21.55 -41.38 -27.53
N GLN A 83 -22.87 -41.19 -27.66
CA GLN A 83 -23.52 -40.98 -28.96
C GLN A 83 -23.07 -39.66 -29.63
N MET A 84 -22.96 -38.56 -28.86
CA MET A 84 -22.46 -37.27 -29.35
C MET A 84 -21.00 -37.32 -29.83
N VAL A 85 -20.12 -38.05 -29.13
CA VAL A 85 -18.70 -38.20 -29.52
C VAL A 85 -18.56 -39.04 -30.80
N ILE A 86 -19.43 -40.04 -30.99
CA ILE A 86 -19.47 -40.84 -32.23
C ILE A 86 -19.99 -40.00 -33.41
N GLU A 87 -21.00 -39.14 -33.20
CA GLU A 87 -21.52 -38.22 -34.22
C GLU A 87 -20.47 -37.17 -34.63
N ALA A 88 -19.74 -36.60 -33.66
CA ALA A 88 -18.68 -35.62 -33.92
C ALA A 88 -17.48 -36.20 -34.72
N ARG A 89 -17.16 -37.49 -34.55
CA ARG A 89 -16.14 -38.18 -35.38
C ARG A 89 -16.56 -38.41 -36.83
N SER A 90 -17.87 -38.37 -37.14
CA SER A 90 -18.40 -38.66 -38.48
C SER A 90 -18.49 -37.42 -39.39
N THR A 91 -18.46 -36.22 -38.81
CA THR A 91 -18.38 -34.95 -39.54
C THR A 91 -16.93 -34.50 -39.61
N GLU A 92 -16.38 -34.34 -40.81
CA GLU A 92 -14.98 -33.98 -41.09
C GLU A 92 -14.68 -32.52 -40.71
N ALA A 93 -14.77 -32.19 -39.41
CA ALA A 93 -14.51 -30.87 -38.84
C ALA A 93 -13.14 -30.83 -38.16
N HIS A 94 -12.48 -29.67 -38.25
CA HIS A 94 -11.10 -29.38 -37.84
C HIS A 94 -10.58 -30.17 -36.62
N LEU A 95 -9.39 -30.75 -36.75
CA LEU A 95 -8.64 -31.47 -35.71
C LEU A 95 -8.55 -30.72 -34.36
N GLU A 96 -8.56 -29.38 -34.37
CA GLU A 96 -8.58 -28.57 -33.13
C GLU A 96 -9.92 -28.67 -32.37
N THR A 97 -11.06 -28.69 -33.07
CA THR A 97 -12.39 -28.82 -32.43
C THR A 97 -12.62 -30.20 -31.83
N LEU A 98 -12.04 -31.24 -32.42
CA LEU A 98 -12.06 -32.61 -31.90
C LEU A 98 -11.29 -32.74 -30.59
N ALA A 99 -10.16 -32.04 -30.45
CA ALA A 99 -9.38 -32.05 -29.22
C ALA A 99 -10.08 -31.32 -28.06
N GLU A 100 -10.76 -30.21 -28.32
CA GLU A 100 -11.60 -29.53 -27.31
C GLU A 100 -12.80 -30.40 -26.90
N PHE A 101 -13.41 -31.14 -27.84
CA PHE A 101 -14.53 -32.04 -27.52
C PHE A 101 -14.10 -33.30 -26.76
N GLU A 102 -12.93 -33.88 -27.09
CA GLU A 102 -12.35 -34.99 -26.31
C GLU A 102 -12.01 -34.54 -24.88
N ALA A 103 -11.49 -33.32 -24.69
CA ALA A 103 -11.23 -32.76 -23.38
C ALA A 103 -12.52 -32.56 -22.54
N GLN A 104 -13.60 -32.07 -23.15
CA GLN A 104 -14.88 -31.88 -22.47
C GLN A 104 -15.61 -33.20 -22.17
N SER A 105 -15.43 -34.21 -23.04
CA SER A 105 -15.88 -35.59 -22.80
C SER A 105 -15.15 -36.23 -21.61
N ASP A 106 -13.84 -36.07 -21.51
CA ASP A 106 -13.05 -36.58 -20.39
C ASP A 106 -13.43 -35.92 -19.06
N GLU A 107 -13.73 -34.62 -19.07
CA GLU A 107 -14.21 -33.90 -17.88
C GLU A 107 -15.60 -34.40 -17.43
N SER A 108 -16.48 -34.71 -18.38
CA SER A 108 -17.81 -35.27 -18.12
C SER A 108 -17.73 -36.71 -17.58
N LEU A 109 -16.88 -37.55 -18.17
CA LEU A 109 -16.56 -38.90 -17.68
C LEU A 109 -15.96 -38.87 -16.28
N GLN A 110 -15.12 -37.88 -15.99
CA GLN A 110 -14.55 -37.67 -14.66
C GLN A 110 -15.63 -37.27 -13.64
N HIS A 111 -16.59 -36.42 -14.02
CA HIS A 111 -17.73 -36.08 -13.18
C HIS A 111 -18.63 -37.29 -12.88
N ILE A 112 -18.93 -38.12 -13.88
CA ILE A 112 -19.71 -39.36 -13.72
C ILE A 112 -18.97 -40.36 -12.84
N ARG A 113 -17.66 -40.56 -13.07
CA ARG A 113 -16.83 -41.43 -12.24
C ARG A 113 -16.82 -40.97 -10.79
N ASN A 114 -16.69 -39.67 -10.55
CA ASN A 114 -16.72 -39.09 -9.20
C ASN A 114 -18.10 -39.24 -8.54
N THR A 115 -19.20 -39.07 -9.27
CA THR A 115 -20.55 -39.29 -8.71
C THR A 115 -20.83 -40.76 -8.43
N MET A 116 -20.39 -41.68 -9.29
CA MET A 116 -20.50 -43.12 -9.04
C MET A 116 -19.66 -43.55 -7.83
N PHE A 117 -18.45 -43.00 -7.70
CA PHE A 117 -17.58 -43.24 -6.54
C PHE A 117 -18.18 -42.68 -5.25
N LEU A 118 -18.82 -41.50 -5.31
CA LEU A 118 -19.54 -40.92 -4.18
C LEU A 118 -20.74 -41.78 -3.76
N LEU A 119 -21.51 -42.31 -4.71
CA LEU A 119 -22.63 -43.22 -4.45
C LEU A 119 -22.17 -44.55 -3.82
N LEU A 120 -21.06 -45.12 -4.29
CA LEU A 120 -20.43 -46.29 -3.68
C LEU A 120 -19.91 -46.01 -2.27
N LEU A 121 -19.31 -44.83 -2.04
CA LEU A 121 -18.87 -44.39 -0.71
C LEU A 121 -20.04 -44.19 0.25
N VAL A 122 -21.14 -43.60 -0.21
CA VAL A 122 -22.34 -43.39 0.62
C VAL A 122 -23.05 -44.71 0.90
N GLY A 123 -23.23 -45.57 -0.10
CA GLY A 123 -23.81 -46.90 0.07
C GLY A 123 -22.95 -47.81 0.96
N GLY A 124 -21.64 -47.81 0.75
CA GLY A 124 -20.66 -48.51 1.59
C GLY A 124 -20.65 -47.97 3.02
N GLY A 125 -20.70 -46.65 3.19
CA GLY A 125 -20.79 -45.98 4.48
C GLY A 125 -22.05 -46.39 5.27
N ILE A 126 -23.20 -46.45 4.60
CA ILE A 126 -24.46 -46.84 5.24
C ILE A 126 -24.45 -48.34 5.60
N CYS A 127 -23.84 -49.19 4.78
CA CYS A 127 -23.66 -50.62 5.08
C CYS A 127 -22.72 -50.82 6.29
N VAL A 128 -21.63 -50.05 6.35
CA VAL A 128 -20.71 -50.05 7.50
C VAL A 128 -21.41 -49.55 8.76
N ILE A 129 -22.22 -48.48 8.68
CA ILE A 129 -22.97 -47.94 9.83
C ILE A 129 -24.00 -48.96 10.34
N THR A 130 -24.69 -49.68 9.46
CA THR A 130 -25.70 -50.68 9.84
C THR A 130 -25.08 -51.93 10.45
N VAL A 131 -23.98 -52.46 9.88
CA VAL A 131 -23.21 -53.55 10.47
C VAL A 131 -22.60 -53.12 11.82
N ALA A 132 -22.04 -51.91 11.90
CA ALA A 132 -21.52 -51.37 13.15
C ALA A 132 -22.62 -51.22 14.21
N SER A 133 -23.83 -50.81 13.83
CA SER A 133 -24.99 -50.75 14.72
C SER A 133 -25.38 -52.13 15.26
N LEU A 134 -25.48 -53.14 14.39
CA LEU A 134 -25.83 -54.51 14.77
C LEU A 134 -24.75 -55.16 15.66
N VAL A 135 -23.48 -54.95 15.34
CA VAL A 135 -22.33 -55.40 16.16
C VAL A 135 -22.33 -54.70 17.52
N ASN A 136 -22.62 -53.40 17.57
CA ASN A 136 -22.70 -52.64 18.81
C ASN A 136 -23.84 -53.14 19.70
N THR A 137 -25.03 -53.41 19.16
CA THR A 137 -26.15 -54.00 19.90
C THR A 137 -25.80 -55.39 20.45
N THR A 138 -25.18 -56.24 19.64
CA THR A 138 -24.79 -57.60 20.04
C THR A 138 -23.69 -57.57 21.11
N ARG A 139 -22.72 -56.66 21.00
CA ARG A 139 -21.65 -56.45 22.00
C ARG A 139 -22.23 -55.95 23.34
N ARG A 140 -23.21 -55.04 23.30
CA ARG A 140 -23.88 -54.51 24.51
C ARG A 140 -24.68 -55.59 25.24
N LEU A 141 -25.40 -56.45 24.51
CA LEU A 141 -26.11 -57.60 25.11
C LEU A 141 -25.15 -58.61 25.75
N ARG A 142 -24.02 -58.89 25.11
CA ARG A 142 -22.98 -59.76 25.68
C ARG A 142 -22.35 -59.16 26.95
N GLY A 143 -22.18 -57.83 26.98
CA GLY A 143 -21.70 -57.08 28.15
C GLY A 143 -22.66 -57.15 29.35
N LEU A 144 -23.98 -57.07 29.11
CA LEU A 144 -25.00 -57.29 30.15
C LEU A 144 -24.99 -58.72 30.71
N SER A 145 -24.87 -59.71 29.84
CA SER A 145 -24.73 -61.13 30.24
C SER A 145 -23.47 -61.37 31.08
N LEU A 146 -22.32 -60.81 30.70
CA LEU A 146 -21.07 -60.97 31.42
C LEU A 146 -21.08 -60.25 32.78
N ALA A 147 -21.68 -59.05 32.84
CA ALA A 147 -21.86 -58.33 34.09
C ALA A 147 -22.75 -59.10 35.06
N SER A 148 -23.87 -59.65 34.59
CA SER A 148 -24.75 -60.49 35.40
C SER A 148 -24.04 -61.73 35.98
N ALA A 149 -23.12 -62.33 35.22
CA ALA A 149 -22.33 -63.48 35.70
C ALA A 149 -21.27 -63.10 36.74
N LYS A 150 -20.65 -61.92 36.64
CA LYS A 150 -19.69 -61.41 37.64
C LYS A 150 -20.35 -60.99 38.94
N ILE A 151 -21.51 -60.33 38.85
CA ILE A 151 -22.32 -59.94 40.01
C ILE A 151 -22.78 -61.19 40.79
N ALA A 152 -23.15 -62.27 40.08
CA ALA A 152 -23.51 -63.54 40.71
C ALA A 152 -22.35 -64.22 41.46
N ASN A 153 -21.10 -63.91 41.10
CA ASN A 153 -19.88 -64.46 41.74
C ASN A 153 -19.30 -63.54 42.85
N GLY A 154 -20.03 -62.50 43.27
CA GLY A 154 -19.65 -61.65 44.42
C GLY A 154 -18.89 -60.36 44.08
N ASP A 155 -18.70 -60.03 42.79
CA ASP A 155 -18.13 -58.75 42.35
C ASP A 155 -19.24 -57.71 42.14
N PHE A 156 -19.53 -56.93 43.20
CA PHE A 156 -20.58 -55.91 43.19
C PHE A 156 -20.13 -54.54 42.67
N GLU A 157 -18.84 -54.35 42.40
CA GLU A 157 -18.32 -53.13 41.78
C GLU A 157 -18.49 -53.15 40.26
N HIS A 158 -18.65 -54.34 39.68
CA HIS A 158 -18.84 -54.48 38.25
C HIS A 158 -20.20 -53.92 37.80
N ARG A 159 -20.16 -52.90 36.95
CA ARG A 159 -21.36 -52.29 36.40
C ARG A 159 -21.70 -52.86 35.03
N ALA A 160 -22.98 -53.14 34.83
CA ALA A 160 -23.51 -53.42 33.51
C ALA A 160 -23.34 -52.18 32.62
N PRO A 161 -22.82 -52.33 31.39
CA PRO A 161 -22.66 -51.22 30.48
C PRO A 161 -24.02 -50.61 30.13
N HIS A 162 -24.15 -49.29 30.29
CA HIS A 162 -25.36 -48.53 29.96
C HIS A 162 -24.98 -47.19 29.34
N ASP A 163 -25.78 -46.70 28.39
CA ASP A 163 -25.55 -45.44 27.69
C ASP A 163 -26.51 -44.34 28.21
N PRO A 164 -26.05 -43.10 28.45
CA PRO A 164 -26.90 -42.00 28.90
C PRO A 164 -28.01 -41.59 27.89
N ARG A 165 -27.92 -41.95 26.60
CA ARG A 165 -28.88 -41.52 25.56
C ARG A 165 -30.11 -42.44 25.34
N GLY A 166 -30.23 -43.53 26.11
CA GLY A 166 -31.51 -44.18 26.45
C GLY A 166 -32.22 -45.00 25.36
N ASP A 167 -31.67 -46.16 25.02
CA ASP A 167 -32.41 -47.26 24.39
C ASP A 167 -32.87 -48.30 25.43
N GLU A 168 -33.69 -49.26 25.00
CA GLU A 168 -34.26 -50.30 25.84
C GLU A 168 -33.18 -51.15 26.55
N ILE A 169 -32.00 -51.34 25.92
CA ILE A 169 -30.86 -52.06 26.50
C ILE A 169 -30.17 -51.24 27.60
N SER A 170 -30.06 -49.92 27.42
CA SER A 170 -29.53 -49.01 28.44
C SER A 170 -30.46 -48.88 29.65
N ILE A 171 -31.78 -48.96 29.46
CA ILE A 171 -32.75 -49.00 30.57
C ILE A 171 -32.52 -50.28 31.39
N LEU A 172 -32.31 -51.43 30.74
CA LEU A 172 -32.01 -52.68 31.42
C LEU A 172 -30.67 -52.65 32.17
N GLY A 173 -29.63 -52.05 31.56
CA GLY A 173 -28.33 -51.83 32.23
C GLY A 173 -28.42 -50.90 33.44
N LYS A 174 -29.23 -49.82 33.34
CA LYS A 174 -29.50 -48.92 34.47
C LYS A 174 -30.28 -49.62 35.59
N ALA A 175 -31.29 -50.43 35.26
CA ALA A 175 -32.07 -51.18 36.24
C ALA A 175 -31.20 -52.23 36.96
N LEU A 176 -30.35 -52.96 36.23
CA LEU A 176 -29.40 -53.91 36.81
C LEU A 176 -28.38 -53.21 37.71
N ASN A 177 -27.82 -52.08 37.28
CA ASN A 177 -26.92 -51.27 38.11
C ASN A 177 -27.60 -50.69 39.35
N ALA A 178 -28.87 -50.28 39.25
CA ALA A 178 -29.63 -49.79 40.40
C ALA A 178 -29.94 -50.91 41.41
N MET A 179 -30.19 -52.13 40.94
CA MET A 179 -30.35 -53.31 41.79
C MET A 179 -29.04 -53.66 42.52
N VAL A 180 -27.90 -53.67 41.80
CA VAL A 180 -26.57 -53.90 42.40
C VAL A 180 -26.22 -52.79 43.38
N GLN A 181 -26.48 -51.52 43.05
CA GLN A 181 -26.29 -50.42 43.98
C GLN A 181 -27.17 -50.54 45.22
N ARG A 182 -28.40 -51.05 45.13
CA ARG A 182 -29.22 -51.30 46.32
C ARG A 182 -28.65 -52.45 47.15
N ILE A 183 -28.20 -53.55 46.54
CA ILE A 183 -27.59 -54.68 47.27
C ILE A 183 -26.25 -54.27 47.93
N HIS A 184 -25.38 -53.57 47.20
CA HIS A 184 -24.13 -53.01 47.73
C HIS A 184 -24.41 -51.96 48.81
N LYS A 185 -25.39 -51.08 48.61
CA LYS A 185 -25.80 -50.11 49.62
C LYS A 185 -26.39 -50.78 50.86
N THR A 186 -27.16 -51.86 50.75
CA THR A 186 -27.64 -52.60 51.94
C THR A 186 -26.50 -53.30 52.67
N LEU A 187 -25.52 -53.87 51.96
CA LEU A 187 -24.31 -54.46 52.56
C LEU A 187 -23.39 -53.41 53.19
N VAL A 188 -23.22 -52.24 52.57
CA VAL A 188 -22.44 -51.11 53.08
C VAL A 188 -23.16 -50.43 54.23
N ASP A 189 -24.46 -50.12 54.14
CA ASP A 189 -25.24 -49.51 55.21
C ASP A 189 -25.27 -50.41 56.46
N GLN A 190 -25.24 -51.75 56.30
CA GLN A 190 -25.13 -52.71 57.41
C GLN A 190 -23.71 -52.77 58.02
N ASN A 191 -22.68 -52.37 57.27
CA ASN A 191 -21.29 -52.24 57.76
C ASN A 191 -20.96 -50.82 58.27
N GLN A 192 -21.65 -49.80 57.73
CA GLN A 192 -21.56 -48.37 58.05
C GLN A 192 -22.37 -48.03 59.31
N ALA A 193 -23.47 -48.74 59.59
CA ALA A 193 -24.16 -48.68 60.88
C ALA A 193 -23.25 -49.13 62.05
N ASN A 194 -22.22 -49.94 61.78
CA ASN A 194 -21.18 -50.30 62.75
C ASN A 194 -20.01 -49.29 62.84
N GLN A 195 -19.88 -48.32 61.91
CA GLN A 195 -18.78 -47.32 61.90
C GLN A 195 -19.23 -45.87 62.19
N ASN A 196 -20.50 -45.53 62.04
CA ASN A 196 -21.00 -44.16 62.21
C ASN A 196 -21.13 -43.68 63.67
N ALA A 197 -20.61 -44.42 64.66
CA ALA A 197 -20.61 -44.00 66.07
C ALA A 197 -19.39 -43.12 66.47
N LEU A 198 -18.49 -42.73 65.55
CA LEU A 198 -17.19 -42.10 65.89
C LEU A 198 -16.83 -40.78 65.17
N THR A 199 -17.72 -40.09 64.43
CA THR A 199 -17.34 -38.97 63.52
C THR A 199 -18.18 -37.68 63.54
N GLU A 200 -18.79 -37.29 64.67
CA GLU A 200 -19.32 -35.91 64.83
C GLU A 200 -18.30 -34.95 65.48
N HIS A 201 -17.52 -35.40 66.47
CA HIS A 201 -16.54 -34.55 67.18
C HIS A 201 -15.42 -34.01 66.28
N ALA A 202 -14.89 -34.82 65.35
CA ALA A 202 -13.78 -34.41 64.47
C ALA A 202 -14.17 -33.30 63.48
N ARG A 203 -15.46 -33.21 63.10
CA ARG A 203 -15.97 -32.20 62.15
C ARG A 203 -16.11 -30.82 62.77
N ALA A 204 -16.66 -30.76 63.99
CA ALA A 204 -16.81 -29.50 64.72
C ALA A 204 -15.45 -28.87 65.06
N SER A 205 -14.48 -29.69 65.47
CA SER A 205 -13.11 -29.25 65.74
C SER A 205 -12.40 -28.70 64.48
N ALA A 206 -12.54 -29.35 63.33
CA ALA A 206 -11.94 -28.86 62.08
C ALA A 206 -12.53 -27.51 61.60
N ILE A 207 -13.84 -27.27 61.81
CA ILE A 207 -14.48 -25.98 61.48
C ILE A 207 -13.98 -24.89 62.43
N PHE A 208 -13.94 -25.17 63.73
CA PHE A 208 -13.46 -24.25 64.76
C PHE A 208 -12.00 -23.82 64.51
N GLU A 209 -11.15 -24.74 64.08
CA GLU A 209 -9.74 -24.43 63.73
C GLU A 209 -9.57 -23.67 62.42
N ALA A 210 -10.48 -23.84 61.45
CA ALA A 210 -10.37 -23.23 60.13
C ALA A 210 -10.88 -21.78 60.07
N THR A 211 -11.58 -21.28 61.09
CA THR A 211 -12.08 -19.90 61.10
C THR A 211 -10.94 -18.90 61.23
N ALA A 212 -10.98 -17.85 60.40
CA ALA A 212 -9.99 -16.77 60.42
C ALA A 212 -10.11 -15.88 61.68
N GLU A 213 -11.30 -15.84 62.28
CA GLU A 213 -11.55 -15.10 63.51
C GLU A 213 -10.95 -15.84 64.71
N ALA A 214 -10.37 -15.09 65.65
CA ALA A 214 -9.85 -15.64 66.89
C ALA A 214 -11.03 -15.99 67.81
N ILE A 215 -11.21 -17.27 68.10
CA ILE A 215 -12.32 -17.76 68.91
C ILE A 215 -11.79 -18.47 70.15
N VAL A 216 -12.34 -18.12 71.31
CA VAL A 216 -12.05 -18.71 72.61
C VAL A 216 -13.36 -19.18 73.26
N THR A 217 -13.39 -20.41 73.76
CA THR A 217 -14.52 -20.93 74.55
C THR A 217 -14.22 -20.88 76.04
N LEU A 218 -15.22 -20.56 76.87
CA LEU A 218 -15.09 -20.35 78.32
C LEU A 218 -16.05 -21.24 79.11
N ASN A 219 -15.66 -21.70 80.30
CA ASN A 219 -16.54 -22.35 81.29
C ASN A 219 -17.27 -21.31 82.17
N GLU A 220 -18.15 -21.77 83.08
CA GLU A 220 -18.91 -20.91 84.01
C GLU A 220 -18.02 -20.13 85.00
N ALA A 221 -16.79 -20.61 85.25
CA ALA A 221 -15.79 -19.91 86.05
C ALA A 221 -15.00 -18.87 85.24
N GLY A 222 -15.25 -18.72 83.94
CA GLY A 222 -14.57 -17.80 83.04
C GLY A 222 -13.16 -18.25 82.64
N GLU A 223 -12.83 -19.53 82.81
CA GLU A 223 -11.59 -20.13 82.34
C GLU A 223 -11.74 -20.61 80.90
N VAL A 224 -10.67 -20.52 80.13
CA VAL A 224 -10.64 -20.96 78.73
C VAL A 224 -10.70 -22.49 78.67
N THR A 225 -11.68 -23.01 77.95
CA THR A 225 -11.88 -24.45 77.70
C THR A 225 -11.46 -24.88 76.30
N GLY A 226 -11.19 -23.93 75.42
CA GLY A 226 -10.75 -24.18 74.05
C GLY A 226 -10.42 -22.88 73.33
N ALA A 227 -9.46 -22.91 72.42
CA ALA A 227 -9.05 -21.78 71.61
C ALA A 227 -8.61 -22.27 70.23
N ASN A 228 -9.07 -21.61 69.16
CA ASN A 228 -8.69 -22.00 67.81
C ASN A 228 -7.31 -21.44 67.43
N LEU A 229 -6.75 -21.91 66.31
CA LEU A 229 -5.46 -21.47 65.80
C LEU A 229 -5.36 -19.95 65.55
N ALA A 230 -6.47 -19.28 65.27
CA ALA A 230 -6.51 -17.83 65.13
C ALA A 230 -6.36 -17.13 66.50
N ALA A 231 -7.01 -17.62 67.55
CA ALA A 231 -6.82 -17.15 68.92
C ALA A 231 -5.40 -17.43 69.43
N ALA A 232 -4.87 -18.63 69.16
CA ALA A 232 -3.48 -18.99 69.45
C ALA A 232 -2.49 -17.98 68.86
N ARG A 233 -2.69 -17.59 67.59
CA ARG A 233 -1.89 -16.56 66.92
C ARG A 233 -2.07 -15.17 67.54
N LEU A 234 -3.30 -14.77 67.85
CA LEU A 234 -3.60 -13.47 68.47
C LEU A 234 -2.92 -13.32 69.83
N PHE A 235 -2.97 -14.36 70.67
CA PHE A 235 -2.35 -14.35 71.99
C PHE A 235 -0.87 -14.76 71.98
N GLY A 236 -0.34 -15.26 70.86
CA GLY A 236 1.04 -15.75 70.74
C GLY A 236 1.35 -16.94 71.64
N ARG A 237 0.38 -17.85 71.80
CA ARG A 237 0.46 -19.06 72.64
C ARG A 237 -0.14 -20.23 71.89
N GLU A 238 0.36 -21.44 72.12
CA GLU A 238 -0.30 -22.65 71.60
C GLU A 238 -1.70 -22.83 72.25
N PRO A 239 -2.69 -23.41 71.54
CA PRO A 239 -4.04 -23.62 72.08
C PRO A 239 -4.06 -24.24 73.49
N GLU A 240 -3.23 -25.25 73.71
CA GLU A 240 -3.08 -25.98 74.99
C GLU A 240 -2.57 -25.10 76.14
N GLN A 241 -1.87 -24.01 75.81
CA GLN A 241 -1.33 -23.06 76.80
C GLN A 241 -2.35 -21.97 77.17
N LEU A 242 -3.42 -21.83 76.39
CA LEU A 242 -4.55 -20.95 76.65
C LEU A 242 -5.58 -21.65 77.54
N GLU A 243 -5.79 -22.95 77.34
CA GLU A 243 -6.70 -23.77 78.14
C GLU A 243 -6.36 -23.76 79.64
N GLY A 244 -7.39 -23.67 80.48
CA GLY A 244 -7.28 -23.61 81.94
C GLY A 244 -6.85 -22.25 82.50
N ARG A 245 -6.54 -21.25 81.66
CA ARG A 245 -6.29 -19.88 82.12
C ARG A 245 -7.60 -19.12 82.30
N TYR A 246 -7.64 -18.25 83.30
CA TYR A 246 -8.74 -17.32 83.46
C TYR A 246 -8.73 -16.28 82.32
N ALA A 247 -9.85 -16.14 81.61
CA ALA A 247 -9.92 -15.27 80.44
C ALA A 247 -9.70 -13.78 80.78
N GLY A 248 -9.92 -13.37 82.04
CA GLY A 248 -9.70 -11.99 82.48
C GLY A 248 -8.21 -11.61 82.54
N ASP A 249 -7.32 -12.61 82.59
CA ASP A 249 -5.87 -12.41 82.52
C ASP A 249 -5.39 -12.29 81.07
N LEU A 250 -6.18 -12.76 80.11
CA LEU A 250 -5.89 -12.71 78.68
C LEU A 250 -6.57 -11.53 77.99
N LEU A 251 -7.76 -11.14 78.47
CA LEU A 251 -8.59 -10.08 77.91
C LEU A 251 -8.90 -9.04 78.98
N LYS A 252 -8.39 -7.82 78.79
CA LYS A 252 -8.78 -6.65 79.59
C LYS A 252 -10.02 -6.02 78.96
N LEU A 253 -11.16 -6.25 79.60
CA LEU A 253 -12.48 -5.82 79.16
C LEU A 253 -13.17 -5.03 80.27
N ASP A 254 -14.15 -4.21 79.91
CA ASP A 254 -14.93 -3.42 80.88
C ASP A 254 -15.83 -4.29 81.77
N ALA A 255 -16.22 -5.48 81.29
CA ALA A 255 -16.96 -6.48 82.06
C ALA A 255 -16.10 -7.73 82.25
N THR A 256 -16.22 -8.38 83.41
CA THR A 256 -15.53 -9.65 83.65
C THR A 256 -16.02 -10.72 82.67
N PRO A 257 -15.15 -11.64 82.21
CA PRO A 257 -15.56 -12.71 81.28
C PRO A 257 -16.76 -13.52 81.79
N ILE A 258 -16.81 -13.79 83.11
CA ILE A 258 -17.94 -14.44 83.78
C ILE A 258 -19.23 -13.63 83.59
N ALA A 259 -19.19 -12.31 83.80
CA ALA A 259 -20.36 -11.45 83.62
C ALA A 259 -20.81 -11.38 82.16
N MET A 260 -19.86 -11.39 81.21
CA MET A 260 -20.17 -11.42 79.78
C MET A 260 -20.88 -12.71 79.39
N ILE A 261 -20.36 -13.88 79.72
CA ILE A 261 -20.99 -15.16 79.34
C ILE A 261 -22.28 -15.43 80.12
N THR A 262 -22.43 -14.86 81.32
CA THR A 262 -23.65 -14.98 82.13
C THR A 262 -24.81 -14.17 81.56
N ARG A 263 -24.51 -13.01 80.98
CA ARG A 263 -25.52 -12.12 80.37
C ARG A 263 -25.73 -12.37 78.88
N ALA A 264 -24.70 -12.79 78.16
CA ALA A 264 -24.79 -13.09 76.73
C ALA A 264 -25.63 -14.34 76.49
N SER A 265 -26.42 -14.33 75.42
CA SER A 265 -27.14 -15.51 74.92
C SER A 265 -26.91 -15.65 73.42
N ALA A 266 -27.17 -16.83 72.85
CA ALA A 266 -27.04 -17.05 71.41
C ALA A 266 -27.85 -16.06 70.54
N HIS A 267 -28.90 -15.42 71.09
CA HIS A 267 -29.75 -14.46 70.37
C HIS A 267 -29.47 -12.98 70.73
N GLU A 268 -28.71 -12.73 71.80
CA GLU A 268 -28.34 -11.39 72.25
C GLU A 268 -26.88 -11.43 72.72
N PRO A 269 -25.92 -11.34 71.77
CA PRO A 269 -24.50 -11.36 72.07
C PRO A 269 -24.09 -10.05 72.75
N ILE A 270 -23.08 -10.11 73.60
CA ILE A 270 -22.48 -8.93 74.20
C ILE A 270 -21.26 -8.54 73.37
N GLU A 271 -21.30 -7.31 72.88
CA GLU A 271 -20.23 -6.71 72.12
C GLU A 271 -19.56 -5.62 72.95
N THR A 272 -18.24 -5.66 73.03
CA THR A 272 -17.45 -4.69 73.80
C THR A 272 -16.07 -4.54 73.21
N GLU A 273 -15.42 -3.43 73.51
CA GLU A 273 -14.03 -3.22 73.14
C GLU A 273 -13.12 -3.57 74.31
N GLY A 274 -11.90 -3.99 74.01
CA GLY A 274 -10.90 -4.24 75.03
C GLY A 274 -9.53 -4.50 74.45
N GLN A 275 -8.68 -5.11 75.27
CA GLN A 275 -7.31 -5.43 74.90
C GLN A 275 -7.03 -6.90 75.15
N ALA A 276 -6.60 -7.61 74.11
CA ALA A 276 -5.98 -8.93 74.22
C ALA A 276 -4.51 -8.77 74.60
N LEU A 277 -4.09 -9.44 75.67
CA LEU A 277 -2.71 -9.44 76.14
C LEU A 277 -1.97 -10.62 75.51
N ALA A 278 -1.12 -10.33 74.54
CA ALA A 278 -0.28 -11.34 73.92
C ALA A 278 0.82 -11.81 74.90
N HIS A 279 1.37 -13.01 74.67
CA HIS A 279 2.47 -13.55 75.47
C HIS A 279 3.72 -12.65 75.47
N SER A 280 3.93 -11.90 74.38
CA SER A 280 4.99 -10.89 74.24
C SER A 280 4.86 -9.71 75.21
N GLY A 281 3.70 -9.55 75.86
CA GLY A 281 3.37 -8.40 76.69
C GLY A 281 2.63 -7.28 75.94
N ASP A 282 2.38 -7.45 74.64
CA ASP A 282 1.66 -6.48 73.84
C ASP A 282 0.17 -6.47 74.16
N ALA A 283 -0.39 -5.27 74.34
CA ALA A 283 -1.83 -5.06 74.39
C ALA A 283 -2.37 -4.82 72.97
N ILE A 284 -3.09 -5.80 72.42
CA ILE A 284 -3.70 -5.75 71.09
C ILE A 284 -5.14 -5.25 71.26
N PRO A 285 -5.52 -4.11 70.65
CA PRO A 285 -6.89 -3.63 70.70
C PRO A 285 -7.79 -4.59 69.94
N VAL A 286 -8.78 -5.15 70.63
CA VAL A 286 -9.70 -6.13 70.06
C VAL A 286 -11.14 -5.67 70.26
N TYR A 287 -11.96 -5.95 69.26
CA TYR A 287 -13.40 -5.92 69.41
C TYR A 287 -13.87 -7.34 69.75
N VAL A 288 -14.61 -7.46 70.85
CA VAL A 288 -14.96 -8.73 71.46
C VAL A 288 -16.46 -8.95 71.37
N ARG A 289 -16.86 -10.08 70.80
CA ARG A 289 -18.25 -10.52 70.76
C ARG A 289 -18.39 -11.83 71.52
N ALA A 290 -19.08 -11.78 72.66
CA ALA A 290 -19.36 -12.95 73.48
C ALA A 290 -20.80 -13.42 73.28
N SER A 291 -20.97 -14.72 73.07
CA SER A 291 -22.26 -15.44 73.07
C SER A 291 -22.18 -16.58 74.10
N SER A 292 -23.30 -17.14 74.54
CA SER A 292 -23.27 -18.36 75.35
C SER A 292 -24.30 -19.37 74.88
N VAL A 293 -23.95 -20.65 75.02
CA VAL A 293 -24.78 -21.80 74.65
C VAL A 293 -24.79 -22.79 75.81
N ARG A 294 -25.93 -23.44 76.08
CA ARG A 294 -26.01 -24.53 77.06
C ARG A 294 -25.82 -25.86 76.37
N HIS A 295 -24.88 -26.67 76.87
CA HIS A 295 -24.63 -28.02 76.42
C HIS A 295 -24.55 -28.95 77.64
N GLU A 296 -25.33 -30.03 77.65
CA GLU A 296 -25.39 -31.01 78.76
C GLU A 296 -25.63 -30.44 80.18
N GLY A 297 -26.26 -29.26 80.28
CA GLY A 297 -26.58 -28.61 81.56
C GLY A 297 -25.58 -27.54 81.99
N GLU A 298 -24.41 -27.46 81.35
CA GLU A 298 -23.39 -26.43 81.58
C GLU A 298 -23.47 -25.31 80.54
N ARG A 299 -23.11 -24.10 80.94
CA ARG A 299 -23.00 -22.96 80.03
C ARG A 299 -21.59 -22.81 79.49
N ILE A 300 -21.47 -22.84 78.16
CA ILE A 300 -20.22 -22.57 77.44
C ILE A 300 -20.33 -21.17 76.83
N GLY A 301 -19.39 -20.30 77.19
CA GLY A 301 -19.22 -19.00 76.53
C GLY A 301 -18.41 -19.15 75.26
N LEU A 302 -18.85 -18.54 74.16
CA LEU A 302 -18.10 -18.40 72.91
C LEU A 302 -17.71 -16.94 72.75
N VAL A 303 -16.41 -16.66 72.73
CA VAL A 303 -15.87 -15.29 72.61
C VAL A 303 -15.10 -15.19 71.30
N VAL A 304 -15.60 -14.35 70.39
CA VAL A 304 -14.96 -14.03 69.13
C VAL A 304 -14.21 -12.70 69.28
N LEU A 305 -12.97 -12.66 68.81
CA LEU A 305 -12.05 -11.54 68.94
C LEU A 305 -11.64 -11.06 67.55
N HIS A 306 -11.88 -9.78 67.26
CA HIS A 306 -11.45 -9.12 66.03
C HIS A 306 -10.27 -8.18 66.33
N ASP A 307 -9.12 -8.39 65.66
CA ASP A 307 -7.94 -7.53 65.81
C ASP A 307 -8.10 -6.22 65.03
N ARG A 308 -8.33 -5.10 65.72
CA ARG A 308 -8.51 -3.79 65.09
C ARG A 308 -7.28 -3.27 64.33
N ARG A 309 -6.09 -3.83 64.58
CA ARG A 309 -4.87 -3.46 63.82
C ARG A 309 -4.90 -4.00 62.39
N THR A 310 -5.62 -5.08 62.14
CA THR A 310 -5.70 -5.70 60.80
C THR A 310 -6.60 -4.89 59.87
N GLU A 311 -7.80 -4.51 60.32
CA GLU A 311 -8.72 -3.64 59.58
C GLU A 311 -8.11 -2.28 59.23
N ALA A 312 -7.45 -1.64 60.20
CA ALA A 312 -6.81 -0.34 59.99
C ALA A 312 -5.65 -0.40 58.98
N ARG A 313 -4.91 -1.52 58.93
CA ARG A 313 -3.83 -1.74 57.94
C ARG A 313 -4.39 -1.98 56.54
N GLU A 314 -5.47 -2.75 56.42
CA GLU A 314 -6.13 -3.00 55.13
C GLU A 314 -6.77 -1.73 54.57
N GLU A 315 -7.39 -0.91 55.41
CA GLU A 315 -7.93 0.39 55.02
C GLU A 315 -6.84 1.39 54.61
N ALA A 316 -5.73 1.45 55.35
CA ALA A 316 -4.58 2.28 54.98
C ALA A 316 -3.96 1.85 53.64
N GLU A 317 -3.79 0.55 53.41
CA GLU A 317 -3.24 0.02 52.15
C GLU A 317 -4.18 0.26 50.98
N ARG A 318 -5.49 0.05 51.16
CA ARG A 318 -6.50 0.39 50.15
C ARG A 318 -6.47 1.88 49.79
N ASN A 319 -6.43 2.76 50.79
CA ASN A 319 -6.38 4.21 50.55
C ASN A 319 -5.07 4.63 49.86
N ARG A 320 -3.95 3.99 50.22
CA ARG A 320 -2.66 4.17 49.53
C ARG A 320 -2.75 3.76 48.06
N LEU A 321 -3.30 2.58 47.76
CA LEU A 321 -3.49 2.10 46.39
C LEU A 321 -4.41 3.02 45.58
N LEU A 322 -5.52 3.48 46.16
CA LEU A 322 -6.40 4.46 45.51
C LEU A 322 -5.70 5.79 45.23
N GLY A 323 -4.84 6.26 46.15
CA GLY A 323 -4.00 7.44 45.94
C GLY A 323 -3.05 7.28 44.76
N ILE A 324 -2.37 6.14 44.66
CA ILE A 324 -1.47 5.82 43.53
C ILE A 324 -2.25 5.77 42.21
N ILE A 325 -3.43 5.12 42.19
CA ILE A 325 -4.25 5.04 40.98
C ILE A 325 -4.72 6.43 40.52
N ARG A 326 -5.09 7.33 41.44
CA ARG A 326 -5.45 8.72 41.11
C ARG A 326 -4.28 9.50 40.53
N GLU A 327 -3.10 9.35 41.12
CA GLU A 327 -1.88 9.99 40.62
C GLU A 327 -1.56 9.50 39.20
N LEU A 328 -1.61 8.19 38.95
CA LEU A 328 -1.39 7.60 37.62
C LEU A 328 -2.45 8.03 36.61
N ALA A 329 -3.72 8.12 37.02
CA ALA A 329 -4.80 8.62 36.16
C ALA A 329 -4.56 10.07 35.74
N SER A 330 -4.18 10.93 36.69
CA SER A 330 -3.86 12.34 36.41
C SER A 330 -2.63 12.50 35.51
N GLN A 331 -1.56 11.72 35.74
CA GLN A 331 -0.40 11.69 34.86
C GLN A 331 -0.76 11.22 33.45
N LEU A 332 -1.59 10.18 33.33
CA LEU A 332 -2.08 9.67 32.05
C LEU A 332 -2.95 10.69 31.32
N SER A 333 -3.82 11.42 32.05
CA SER A 333 -4.61 12.53 31.52
C SER A 333 -3.73 13.62 30.89
N SER A 334 -2.74 14.09 31.65
CA SER A 334 -1.79 15.11 31.19
C SER A 334 -0.99 14.65 29.97
N ALA A 335 -0.45 13.43 30.00
CA ALA A 335 0.30 12.86 28.87
C ALA A 335 -0.58 12.70 27.63
N THR A 336 -1.85 12.31 27.79
CA THR A 336 -2.79 12.18 26.67
C THR A 336 -3.13 13.54 26.07
N ALA A 337 -3.31 14.58 26.90
CA ALA A 337 -3.54 15.94 26.44
C ALA A 337 -2.34 16.52 25.66
N GLU A 338 -1.11 16.28 26.14
CA GLU A 338 0.12 16.68 25.43
C GLU A 338 0.27 15.95 24.08
N LEU A 339 -0.02 14.65 24.05
CA LEU A 339 -0.01 13.87 22.81
C LEU A 339 -1.07 14.34 21.82
N LEU A 340 -2.26 14.71 22.30
CA LEU A 340 -3.33 15.25 21.44
C LEU A 340 -2.92 16.59 20.82
N ALA A 341 -2.35 17.49 21.62
CA ALA A 341 -1.82 18.76 21.12
C ALA A 341 -0.71 18.55 20.07
N THR A 342 0.22 17.62 20.35
CA THR A 342 1.30 17.27 19.41
C THR A 342 0.75 16.66 18.13
N SER A 343 -0.23 15.75 18.22
CA SER A 343 -0.86 15.11 17.05
C SER A 343 -1.58 16.13 16.17
N SER A 344 -2.30 17.07 16.79
CA SER A 344 -3.00 18.14 16.06
C SER A 344 -2.01 19.09 15.37
N GLN A 345 -0.90 19.44 16.04
CA GLN A 345 0.17 20.23 15.42
C GLN A 345 0.81 19.48 14.24
N GLN A 346 1.06 18.18 14.39
CA GLN A 346 1.60 17.35 13.31
C GLN A 346 0.62 17.24 12.14
N HIS A 347 -0.69 17.14 12.41
CA HIS A 347 -1.73 17.16 11.37
C HIS A 347 -1.67 18.44 10.55
N ALA A 348 -1.66 19.61 11.22
CA ALA A 348 -1.57 20.91 10.57
C ALA A 348 -0.28 21.04 9.73
N GLY A 349 0.87 20.66 10.28
CA GLY A 349 2.14 20.67 9.56
C GLY A 349 2.15 19.74 8.34
N THR A 350 1.47 18.60 8.42
CA THR A 350 1.36 17.67 7.29
C THR A 350 0.48 18.26 6.16
N LEU A 351 -0.57 19.01 6.49
CA LEU A 351 -1.38 19.74 5.50
C LEU A 351 -0.57 20.85 4.81
N GLU A 352 0.27 21.58 5.54
CA GLU A 352 1.18 22.56 4.95
C GLU A 352 2.21 21.90 4.01
N GLN A 353 2.72 20.73 4.39
CA GLN A 353 3.59 19.93 3.52
C GLN A 353 2.87 19.50 2.23
N MET A 354 1.61 19.06 2.30
CA MET A 354 0.83 18.75 1.09
C MET A 354 0.75 19.95 0.13
N ALA A 355 0.42 21.13 0.67
CA ALA A 355 0.33 22.34 -0.14
C ALA A 355 1.68 22.67 -0.79
N SER A 356 2.78 22.54 -0.03
CA SER A 356 4.14 22.77 -0.53
C SER A 356 4.54 21.77 -1.63
N VAL A 357 4.19 20.50 -1.47
CA VAL A 357 4.41 19.46 -2.50
C VAL A 357 3.62 19.78 -3.76
N SER A 358 2.34 20.13 -3.64
CA SER A 358 1.49 20.50 -4.78
C SER A 358 2.04 21.72 -5.54
N GLN A 359 2.48 22.75 -4.82
CA GLN A 359 3.13 23.92 -5.43
C GLN A 359 4.45 23.54 -6.13
N THR A 360 5.22 22.63 -5.55
CA THR A 360 6.47 22.17 -6.15
C THR A 360 6.21 21.40 -7.44
N VAL A 361 5.22 20.50 -7.47
CA VAL A 361 4.80 19.79 -8.68
C VAL A 361 4.40 20.78 -9.78
N ALA A 362 3.58 21.78 -9.47
CA ALA A 362 3.19 22.81 -10.45
C ALA A 362 4.40 23.59 -11.00
N THR A 363 5.39 23.89 -10.13
CA THR A 363 6.63 24.55 -10.56
C THR A 363 7.46 23.64 -11.47
N VAL A 364 7.50 22.34 -11.18
CA VAL A 364 8.23 21.36 -12.01
C VAL A 364 7.58 21.22 -13.38
N ASP A 365 6.25 21.25 -13.48
CA ASP A 365 5.54 21.27 -14.77
C ASP A 365 5.89 22.52 -15.59
N GLU A 366 5.94 23.69 -14.96
CA GLU A 366 6.35 24.93 -15.62
C GLU A 366 7.80 24.88 -16.12
N VAL A 367 8.71 24.34 -15.29
CA VAL A 367 10.12 24.13 -15.66
C VAL A 367 10.26 23.12 -16.80
N THR A 368 9.40 22.09 -16.85
CA THR A 368 9.34 21.12 -17.96
C THR A 368 9.00 21.83 -19.26
N ALA A 369 7.89 22.57 -19.26
CA ALA A 369 7.42 23.29 -20.44
C ALA A 369 8.45 24.31 -20.95
N THR A 370 9.10 25.05 -20.03
CA THR A 370 10.15 26.02 -20.41
C THR A 370 11.41 25.35 -20.92
N SER A 371 11.79 24.17 -20.42
CA SER A 371 12.93 23.41 -20.93
C SER A 371 12.67 22.89 -22.34
N GLU A 372 11.47 22.35 -22.61
CA GLU A 372 11.05 21.92 -23.95
C GLU A 372 11.04 23.06 -24.96
N GLN A 373 10.43 24.20 -24.58
CA GLN A 373 10.41 25.38 -25.42
C GLN A 373 11.82 25.92 -25.69
N SER A 374 12.70 25.88 -24.68
CA SER A 374 14.11 26.27 -24.85
C SER A 374 14.82 25.35 -25.83
N ALA A 375 14.61 24.03 -25.74
CA ALA A 375 15.18 23.07 -26.68
C ALA A 375 14.71 23.36 -28.12
N GLU A 376 13.42 23.61 -28.33
CA GLU A 376 12.89 23.96 -29.66
C GLU A 376 13.54 25.24 -30.23
N ARG A 377 13.59 26.31 -29.44
CA ARG A 377 14.20 27.58 -29.85
C ARG A 377 15.68 27.40 -30.21
N VAL A 378 16.40 26.60 -29.43
CA VAL A 378 17.82 26.34 -29.67
C VAL A 378 18.03 25.51 -30.94
N ARG A 379 17.14 24.56 -31.27
CA ARG A 379 17.18 23.85 -32.56
C ARG A 379 17.05 24.83 -33.73
N ALA A 380 16.12 25.78 -33.64
CA ALA A 380 15.95 26.83 -34.65
C ALA A 380 17.20 27.72 -34.78
N VAL A 381 17.85 28.08 -33.67
CA VAL A 381 19.13 28.82 -33.67
C VAL A 381 20.24 28.01 -34.36
N ALA A 382 20.37 26.71 -34.04
CA ALA A 382 21.37 25.85 -34.66
C ALA A 382 21.16 25.73 -36.19
N GLU A 383 19.91 25.62 -36.62
CA GLU A 383 19.57 25.58 -38.04
C GLU A 383 19.82 26.92 -38.75
N ALA A 384 19.44 28.03 -38.13
CA ALA A 384 19.73 29.36 -38.65
C ALA A 384 21.24 29.60 -38.78
N ALA A 385 22.04 29.17 -37.80
CA ALA A 385 23.49 29.27 -37.84
C ALA A 385 24.08 28.47 -39.02
N ARG A 386 23.64 27.22 -39.23
CA ARG A 386 24.08 26.39 -40.37
C ARG A 386 23.69 26.99 -41.73
N ARG A 387 22.47 27.54 -41.84
CA ARG A 387 22.04 28.22 -43.08
C ARG A 387 22.89 29.46 -43.35
N SER A 388 23.17 30.27 -42.33
CA SER A 388 24.02 31.44 -42.46
C SER A 388 25.48 31.07 -42.80
N GLU A 389 25.99 29.94 -42.30
CA GLU A 389 27.32 29.42 -42.68
C GLU A 389 27.37 29.06 -44.17
N ALA A 390 26.33 28.39 -44.69
CA ALA A 390 26.23 28.09 -46.12
C ALA A 390 26.17 29.36 -46.99
N ILE A 391 25.37 30.36 -46.58
CA ILE A 391 25.31 31.67 -47.24
C ILE A 391 26.66 32.39 -47.17
N GLY A 392 27.35 32.32 -46.03
CA GLY A 392 28.69 32.88 -45.87
C GLY A 392 29.68 32.26 -46.86
N LYS A 393 29.63 30.94 -47.06
CA LYS A 393 30.48 30.25 -48.03
C LYS A 393 30.21 30.68 -49.47
N GLU A 394 28.95 30.77 -49.87
CA GLU A 394 28.57 31.32 -51.19
C GLU A 394 29.05 32.77 -51.37
N GLY A 395 28.98 33.57 -50.30
CA GLY A 395 29.52 34.93 -50.25
C GLY A 395 31.04 34.97 -50.45
N GLN A 396 31.79 34.07 -49.83
CA GLN A 396 33.24 33.95 -50.04
C GLN A 396 33.58 33.61 -51.49
N ASP A 397 32.87 32.64 -52.08
CA ASP A 397 33.07 32.24 -53.48
C ASP A 397 32.80 33.41 -54.44
N THR A 398 31.74 34.17 -54.19
CA THR A 398 31.38 35.36 -54.99
C THR A 398 32.43 36.47 -54.88
N VAL A 399 32.98 36.71 -53.69
CA VAL A 399 34.05 37.69 -53.48
C VAL A 399 35.35 37.26 -54.17
N ALA A 400 35.69 35.96 -54.11
CA ALA A 400 36.84 35.41 -54.80
C ALA A 400 36.71 35.56 -56.33
N GLU A 401 35.53 35.28 -56.88
CA GLU A 401 35.25 35.48 -58.31
C GLU A 401 35.34 36.96 -58.70
N THR A 402 34.78 37.86 -57.88
CA THR A 402 34.85 39.31 -58.10
C THR A 402 36.29 39.80 -58.12
N THR A 403 37.14 39.28 -57.24
CA THR A 403 38.57 39.62 -57.18
C THR A 403 39.27 39.19 -58.47
N ARG A 404 39.04 37.96 -58.93
CA ARG A 404 39.58 37.46 -60.21
C ARG A 404 39.13 38.29 -61.41
N HIS A 405 37.87 38.74 -61.44
CA HIS A 405 37.37 39.63 -62.49
C HIS A 405 38.04 41.00 -62.44
N MET A 406 38.27 41.56 -61.26
CA MET A 406 38.96 42.86 -61.12
C MET A 406 40.44 42.77 -61.52
N GLU A 407 41.12 41.66 -61.26
CA GLU A 407 42.47 41.41 -61.78
C GLU A 407 42.50 41.38 -63.31
N LEU A 408 41.50 40.77 -63.95
CA LEU A 408 41.38 40.80 -65.41
C LEU A 408 41.13 42.22 -65.94
N VAL A 409 40.27 43.00 -65.27
CA VAL A 409 40.04 44.42 -65.63
C VAL A 409 41.34 45.21 -65.51
N ARG A 410 42.11 45.01 -64.43
CA ARG A 410 43.41 45.67 -64.24
C ARG A 410 44.37 45.37 -65.39
N ASN A 411 44.52 44.10 -65.76
CA ASN A 411 45.38 43.70 -66.89
C ASN A 411 44.94 44.36 -68.21
N ASN A 412 43.62 44.45 -68.45
CA ASN A 412 43.09 45.11 -69.64
C ASN A 412 43.33 46.63 -69.62
N THR A 413 43.24 47.28 -68.44
CA THR A 413 43.56 48.69 -68.25
C THR A 413 45.04 48.97 -68.47
N GLU A 414 45.93 48.11 -67.98
CA GLU A 414 47.38 48.20 -68.22
C GLU A 414 47.73 48.06 -69.73
N GLU A 415 47.09 47.12 -70.43
CA GLU A 415 47.24 46.96 -71.88
C GLU A 415 46.69 48.17 -72.67
N LEU A 416 45.54 48.70 -72.28
CA LEU A 416 44.97 49.91 -72.88
C LEU A 416 45.91 51.10 -72.70
N ALA A 417 46.47 51.29 -71.50
CA ALA A 417 47.43 52.35 -71.23
C ALA A 417 48.65 52.26 -72.15
N ARG A 418 49.20 51.05 -72.36
CA ARG A 418 50.31 50.83 -73.32
C ARG A 418 49.95 51.25 -74.74
N ARG A 419 48.78 50.84 -75.25
CA ARG A 419 48.32 51.17 -76.61
C ARG A 419 48.07 52.66 -76.81
N VAL A 420 47.57 53.33 -75.77
CA VAL A 420 47.35 54.78 -75.79
C VAL A 420 48.68 55.53 -75.83
N VAL A 421 49.70 55.07 -75.07
CA VAL A 421 51.06 55.63 -75.15
C VAL A 421 51.66 55.45 -76.55
N GLU A 422 51.55 54.25 -77.13
CA GLU A 422 52.03 53.98 -78.51
C GLU A 422 51.33 54.89 -79.55
N LEU A 423 50.03 55.13 -79.39
CA LEU A 423 49.29 56.06 -80.25
C LEU A 423 49.79 57.51 -80.10
N ALA A 424 50.13 57.95 -78.88
CA ALA A 424 50.70 59.27 -78.65
C ALA A 424 52.06 59.43 -79.34
N GLU A 425 52.91 58.41 -79.29
CA GLU A 425 54.21 58.39 -79.96
C GLU A 425 54.06 58.42 -81.49
N ASN A 426 53.17 57.60 -82.04
CA ASN A 426 52.87 57.59 -83.48
C ASN A 426 52.33 58.94 -83.96
N ALA A 427 51.40 59.56 -83.22
CA ALA A 427 50.88 60.88 -83.54
C ALA A 427 51.98 61.96 -83.52
N SER A 428 52.92 61.88 -82.56
CA SER A 428 54.06 62.78 -82.47
C SER A 428 55.01 62.64 -83.68
N GLN A 429 55.30 61.40 -84.11
CA GLN A 429 56.09 61.13 -85.31
C GLN A 429 55.43 61.71 -86.57
N ILE A 430 54.12 61.52 -86.73
CA ILE A 430 53.37 62.08 -87.87
C ILE A 430 53.40 63.62 -87.81
N ALA A 431 53.35 64.23 -86.63
CA ALA A 431 53.45 65.68 -86.49
C ALA A 431 54.80 66.22 -86.97
N THR A 432 55.90 65.54 -86.65
CA THR A 432 57.25 65.88 -87.15
C THR A 432 57.34 65.77 -88.69
N ILE A 433 56.77 64.71 -89.27
CA ILE A 433 56.72 64.53 -90.73
C ILE A 433 55.86 65.62 -91.37
N THR A 434 54.71 65.94 -90.80
CA THR A 434 53.80 66.96 -91.33
C THR A 434 54.42 68.35 -91.28
N ALA A 435 55.18 68.66 -90.22
CA ALA A 435 55.93 69.92 -90.10
C ALA A 435 57.01 70.06 -91.18
N THR A 436 57.75 68.98 -91.47
CA THR A 436 58.74 68.98 -92.57
C THR A 436 58.08 69.12 -93.94
N VAL A 437 56.93 68.48 -94.19
CA VAL A 437 56.17 68.67 -95.44
C VAL A 437 55.65 70.11 -95.57
N ASN A 438 55.21 70.73 -94.47
CA ASN A 438 54.79 72.13 -94.45
C ASN A 438 55.95 73.09 -94.79
N GLU A 439 57.15 72.83 -94.28
CA GLU A 439 58.36 73.57 -94.65
C GLU A 439 58.71 73.40 -96.13
N LEU A 440 58.63 72.17 -96.67
CA LEU A 440 58.86 71.89 -98.08
C LEU A 440 57.83 72.60 -98.97
N ALA A 441 56.56 72.65 -98.57
CA ALA A 441 55.52 73.38 -99.28
C ALA A 441 55.79 74.89 -99.28
N GLU A 442 56.28 75.47 -98.17
CA GLU A 442 56.66 76.88 -98.10
C GLU A 442 57.87 77.19 -99.01
N GLN A 443 58.90 76.34 -98.98
CA GLN A 443 60.05 76.46 -99.87
C GLN A 443 59.63 76.37 -101.34
N THR A 444 58.73 75.45 -101.68
CA THR A 444 58.18 75.28 -103.03
C THR A 444 57.38 76.51 -103.47
N ASN A 445 56.58 77.09 -102.57
CA ASN A 445 55.84 78.33 -102.83
C ASN A 445 56.78 79.52 -103.10
N LEU A 446 57.90 79.62 -102.37
CA LEU A 446 58.94 80.64 -102.61
C LEU A 446 59.69 80.40 -103.93
N LEU A 447 60.04 79.15 -104.24
CA LEU A 447 60.65 78.76 -105.52
C LEU A 447 59.73 79.11 -106.70
N ALA A 448 58.45 78.77 -106.60
CA ALA A 448 57.44 79.08 -107.61
C ALA A 448 57.23 80.60 -107.78
N LEU A 449 57.30 81.36 -106.69
CA LEU A 449 57.26 82.83 -106.76
C LEU A 449 58.46 83.39 -107.51
N ASN A 450 59.68 82.92 -107.19
CA ASN A 450 60.89 83.33 -107.89
C ASN A 450 60.84 82.97 -109.38
N ALA A 451 60.33 81.78 -109.72
CA ALA A 451 60.12 81.36 -111.10
C ALA A 451 59.08 82.22 -111.83
N ALA A 452 57.99 82.61 -111.16
CA ALA A 452 56.98 83.51 -111.73
C ALA A 452 57.53 84.93 -112.00
N ILE A 453 58.39 85.45 -111.12
CA ILE A 453 59.08 86.74 -111.29
C ILE A 453 60.00 86.67 -112.50
N GLU A 454 60.82 85.62 -112.62
CA GLU A 454 61.78 85.49 -113.73
C GLU A 454 61.05 85.24 -115.07
N ALA A 455 59.94 84.50 -115.05
CA ALA A 455 59.06 84.33 -116.20
C ALA A 455 58.43 85.66 -116.66
N ALA A 456 57.99 86.52 -115.72
CA ALA A 456 57.49 87.86 -116.03
C ALA A 456 58.59 88.76 -116.60
N ARG A 457 59.83 88.62 -116.09
CA ARG A 457 61.01 89.37 -116.56
C ARG A 457 61.42 89.00 -117.99
N ALA A 458 61.21 87.75 -118.40
CA ALA A 458 61.47 87.27 -119.76
C ALA A 458 60.44 87.72 -120.82
N GLY A 459 59.38 88.44 -120.43
CA GLY A 459 58.38 88.98 -121.36
C GLY A 459 57.61 87.91 -122.13
N GLU A 460 57.47 88.08 -123.46
CA GLU A 460 56.69 87.16 -124.31
C GLU A 460 57.27 85.73 -124.36
N HIS A 461 58.60 85.58 -124.18
CA HIS A 461 59.25 84.25 -124.13
C HIS A 461 58.98 83.48 -122.83
N GLY A 462 58.51 84.15 -121.77
CA GLY A 462 58.27 83.58 -120.45
C GLY A 462 56.83 83.14 -120.17
N ARG A 463 55.88 83.35 -121.09
CA ARG A 463 54.43 83.10 -120.84
C ARG A 463 54.12 81.66 -120.42
N GLY A 464 54.72 80.66 -121.07
CA GLY A 464 54.53 79.25 -120.72
C GLY A 464 55.06 78.91 -119.32
N PHE A 465 56.25 79.43 -118.97
CA PHE A 465 56.84 79.24 -117.64
C PHE A 465 56.06 79.97 -116.54
N SER A 466 55.46 81.12 -116.85
CA SER A 466 54.63 81.88 -115.90
C SER A 466 53.38 81.08 -115.48
N VAL A 467 52.74 80.39 -116.43
CA VAL A 467 51.57 79.52 -116.15
C VAL A 467 51.98 78.33 -115.27
N VAL A 468 53.09 77.66 -115.59
CA VAL A 468 53.59 76.53 -114.79
C VAL A 468 53.99 76.98 -113.38
N ALA A 469 54.65 78.13 -113.25
CA ALA A 469 55.03 78.69 -111.95
C ALA A 469 53.79 79.07 -111.10
N ALA A 470 52.73 79.60 -111.71
CA ALA A 470 51.48 79.88 -111.03
C ALA A 470 50.79 78.59 -110.52
N GLU A 471 50.81 77.52 -111.31
CA GLU A 471 50.25 76.22 -110.93
C GLU A 471 51.03 75.55 -109.79
N ILE A 472 52.37 75.56 -109.85
CA ILE A 472 53.23 75.06 -108.76
C ILE A 472 52.97 75.86 -107.48
N LYS A 473 52.82 77.19 -107.58
CA LYS A 473 52.49 78.04 -106.44
C LYS A 473 51.12 77.70 -105.84
N ALA A 474 50.12 77.42 -106.67
CA ALA A 474 48.80 77.01 -106.22
C ALA A 474 48.85 75.66 -105.49
N LEU A 475 49.53 74.66 -106.06
CA LEU A 475 49.76 73.34 -105.45
C LEU A 475 50.53 73.44 -104.12
N ALA A 476 51.56 74.28 -104.05
CA ALA A 476 52.32 74.51 -102.83
C ALA A 476 51.46 75.14 -101.71
N ARG A 477 50.61 76.13 -102.05
CA ARG A 477 49.63 76.70 -101.09
C ARG A 477 48.59 75.69 -100.66
N GLN A 478 48.11 74.84 -101.57
CA GLN A 478 47.17 73.76 -101.25
C GLN A 478 47.81 72.73 -100.31
N SER A 479 49.05 72.31 -100.59
CA SER A 479 49.81 71.41 -99.73
C SER A 479 50.00 72.00 -98.34
N LYS A 480 50.34 73.29 -98.24
CA LYS A 480 50.45 74.01 -96.97
C LYS A 480 49.13 74.05 -96.19
N GLY A 481 48.02 74.27 -96.88
CA GLY A 481 46.68 74.23 -96.29
C GLY A 481 46.37 72.85 -95.70
N ALA A 482 46.59 71.79 -96.47
CA ALA A 482 46.37 70.42 -96.03
C ALA A 482 47.28 70.02 -94.84
N THR A 483 48.55 70.43 -94.83
CA THR A 483 49.44 70.16 -93.69
C THR A 483 49.00 70.88 -92.41
N ASN A 484 48.46 72.09 -92.50
CA ASN A 484 47.92 72.80 -91.34
C ASN A 484 46.65 72.12 -90.78
N GLU A 485 45.79 71.60 -91.66
CA GLU A 485 44.64 70.79 -91.23
C GLU A 485 45.09 69.51 -90.52
N ILE A 486 46.09 68.80 -91.06
CA ILE A 486 46.68 67.61 -90.41
C ILE A 486 47.27 67.97 -89.05
N GLN A 487 48.00 69.09 -88.91
CA GLN A 487 48.53 69.54 -87.62
C GLN A 487 47.42 69.80 -86.59
N THR A 488 46.29 70.35 -87.03
CA THR A 488 45.12 70.58 -86.16
C THR A 488 44.55 69.25 -85.67
N ILE A 489 44.37 68.27 -86.57
CA ILE A 489 43.91 66.92 -86.22
C ILE A 489 44.88 66.25 -85.23
N LEU A 490 46.19 66.35 -85.46
CA LEU A 490 47.20 65.77 -84.57
C LEU A 490 47.22 66.42 -83.19
N ALA A 491 46.98 67.73 -83.09
CA ALA A 491 46.82 68.43 -81.81
C ALA A 491 45.59 67.93 -81.04
N THR A 492 44.47 67.68 -81.75
CA THR A 492 43.29 67.05 -81.16
C THR A 492 43.61 65.63 -80.69
N ILE A 493 44.26 64.81 -81.52
CA ILE A 493 44.69 63.45 -81.13
C ILE A 493 45.54 63.53 -79.87
N HIS A 494 46.59 64.35 -79.83
CA HIS A 494 47.45 64.50 -78.65
C HIS A 494 46.69 64.83 -77.36
N THR A 495 45.72 65.75 -77.45
CA THR A 495 44.87 66.12 -76.31
C THR A 495 44.03 64.93 -75.86
N SER A 496 43.33 64.26 -76.79
CA SER A 496 42.51 63.09 -76.49
C SER A 496 43.33 61.92 -75.93
N THR A 497 44.55 61.70 -76.42
CA THR A 497 45.44 60.65 -75.89
C THR A 497 45.89 60.97 -74.46
N ARG A 498 46.17 62.24 -74.14
CA ARG A 498 46.48 62.66 -72.76
C ARG A 498 45.30 62.46 -71.81
N GLU A 499 44.10 62.81 -72.24
CA GLU A 499 42.87 62.57 -71.47
C GLU A 499 42.64 61.07 -71.25
N ALA A 500 42.88 60.25 -72.28
CA ALA A 500 42.80 58.80 -72.19
C ALA A 500 43.80 58.22 -71.17
N ILE A 501 45.05 58.68 -71.17
CA ILE A 501 46.07 58.26 -70.17
C ILE A 501 45.59 58.55 -68.75
N ALA A 502 45.15 59.78 -68.48
CA ALA A 502 44.65 60.17 -67.17
C ALA A 502 43.43 59.34 -66.73
N ALA A 503 42.54 59.01 -67.66
CA ALA A 503 41.40 58.13 -67.41
C ALA A 503 41.82 56.68 -67.09
N THR A 504 42.83 56.14 -67.77
CA THR A 504 43.39 54.82 -67.45
C THR A 504 44.07 54.78 -66.08
N GLU A 505 44.84 55.81 -65.71
CA GLU A 505 45.46 55.90 -64.37
C GLU A 505 44.41 55.96 -63.26
N ALA A 506 43.36 56.77 -63.44
CA ALA A 506 42.23 56.83 -62.50
C ALA A 506 41.48 55.49 -62.42
N SER A 507 41.37 54.77 -63.53
CA SER A 507 40.74 53.44 -63.58
C SER A 507 41.59 52.40 -62.83
N ASP A 508 42.91 52.39 -63.01
CA ASP A 508 43.82 51.48 -62.30
C ASP A 508 43.77 51.69 -60.78
N GLN A 509 43.76 52.94 -60.33
CA GLN A 509 43.58 53.27 -58.91
C GLN A 509 42.22 52.79 -58.37
N SER A 510 41.15 52.94 -59.17
CA SER A 510 39.81 52.48 -58.79
C SER A 510 39.73 50.96 -58.68
N VAL A 511 40.36 50.23 -59.61
CA VAL A 511 40.44 48.76 -59.56
C VAL A 511 41.24 48.30 -58.35
N THR A 512 42.39 48.93 -58.07
CA THR A 512 43.23 48.60 -56.91
C THR A 512 42.47 48.76 -55.58
N THR A 513 41.75 49.87 -55.42
CA THR A 513 40.92 50.11 -54.23
C THR A 513 39.73 49.15 -54.13
N THR A 514 39.17 48.74 -55.26
CA THR A 514 38.09 47.74 -55.33
C THR A 514 38.57 46.35 -54.91
N ILE A 515 39.75 45.92 -55.38
CA ILE A 515 40.38 44.64 -54.97
C ILE A 515 40.64 44.64 -53.46
N ALA A 516 41.21 45.71 -52.92
CA ALA A 516 41.46 45.82 -51.48
C ALA A 516 40.16 45.75 -50.65
N SER A 517 39.08 46.34 -51.16
CA SER A 517 37.76 46.29 -50.51
C SER A 517 37.14 44.89 -50.59
N ALA A 518 37.26 44.21 -51.72
CA ALA A 518 36.82 42.82 -51.89
C ALA A 518 37.56 41.88 -50.92
N HIS A 519 38.88 42.02 -50.78
CA HIS A 519 39.66 41.21 -49.83
C HIS A 519 39.17 41.39 -48.38
N ARG A 520 38.96 42.63 -47.93
CA ARG A 520 38.40 42.93 -46.61
C ARG A 520 36.99 42.36 -46.41
N ALA A 521 36.16 42.38 -47.45
CA ALA A 521 34.83 41.75 -47.40
C ALA A 521 34.97 40.23 -47.21
N GLY A 522 35.88 39.58 -47.95
CA GLY A 522 36.16 38.15 -47.81
C GLY A 522 36.64 37.76 -46.40
N GLU A 523 37.57 38.52 -45.83
CA GLU A 523 38.02 38.33 -44.43
C GLU A 523 36.88 38.47 -43.42
N THR A 524 36.00 39.46 -43.60
CA THR A 524 34.86 39.68 -42.72
C THR A 524 33.87 38.52 -42.79
N ILE A 525 33.62 37.99 -43.99
CA ILE A 525 32.76 36.81 -44.19
C ILE A 525 33.40 35.56 -43.57
N ASP A 526 34.73 35.40 -43.63
CA ASP A 526 35.43 34.30 -42.95
C ASP A 526 35.23 34.34 -41.42
N VAL A 527 35.43 35.52 -40.82
CA VAL A 527 35.18 35.73 -39.39
C VAL A 527 33.73 35.38 -39.05
N LEU A 528 32.76 35.86 -39.84
CA LEU A 528 31.34 35.57 -39.65
C LEU A 528 31.06 34.06 -39.71
N SER A 529 31.64 33.34 -40.68
CA SER A 529 31.50 31.89 -40.82
C SER A 529 31.99 31.14 -39.57
N ARG A 530 33.17 31.51 -39.05
CA ARG A 530 33.70 30.93 -37.80
C ARG A 530 32.80 31.19 -36.61
N THR A 531 32.31 32.42 -36.43
CA THR A 531 31.38 32.76 -35.34
C THR A 531 30.05 31.99 -35.45
N LEU A 532 29.54 31.76 -36.67
CA LEU A 532 28.34 30.96 -36.89
C LEU A 532 28.56 29.48 -36.56
N SER A 533 29.73 28.94 -36.90
CA SER A 533 30.13 27.57 -36.53
C SER A 533 30.21 27.40 -35.01
N GLU A 534 30.80 28.37 -34.30
CA GLU A 534 30.82 28.41 -32.84
C GLU A 534 29.40 28.51 -32.25
N THR A 535 28.53 29.31 -32.85
CA THR A 535 27.12 29.46 -32.45
C THR A 535 26.37 28.14 -32.61
N ALA A 536 26.56 27.42 -33.72
CA ALA A 536 25.95 26.11 -33.95
C ALA A 536 26.43 25.08 -32.92
N ARG A 537 27.72 25.09 -32.57
CA ARG A 537 28.27 24.22 -31.52
C ARG A 537 27.71 24.55 -30.14
N ALA A 538 27.61 25.83 -29.78
CA ALA A 538 27.02 26.27 -28.52
C ALA A 538 25.54 25.86 -28.43
N ALA A 539 24.79 26.01 -29.53
CA ALA A 539 23.41 25.56 -29.59
C ALA A 539 23.29 24.04 -29.33
N ASN A 540 24.15 23.21 -29.92
CA ASN A 540 24.17 21.77 -29.65
C ASN A 540 24.48 21.44 -28.17
N GLN A 541 25.37 22.19 -27.52
CA GLN A 541 25.64 22.03 -26.08
C GLN A 541 24.42 22.40 -25.22
N ILE A 542 23.70 23.46 -25.58
CA ILE A 542 22.46 23.82 -24.89
C ILE A 542 21.40 22.74 -25.07
N LEU A 543 21.26 22.16 -26.28
CA LEU A 543 20.33 21.03 -26.50
C LEU A 543 20.66 19.82 -25.63
N ALA A 544 21.93 19.48 -25.50
CA ALA A 544 22.36 18.40 -24.61
C ALA A 544 22.01 18.71 -23.14
N SER A 545 22.27 19.95 -22.69
CA SER A 545 21.90 20.40 -21.35
C SER A 545 20.38 20.38 -21.11
N SER A 546 19.57 20.79 -22.08
CA SER A 546 18.10 20.71 -22.00
C SER A 546 17.62 19.25 -21.92
N SER A 547 18.24 18.34 -22.68
CA SER A 547 17.93 16.91 -22.57
C SER A 547 18.26 16.36 -21.17
N GLN A 548 19.38 16.80 -20.58
CA GLN A 548 19.74 16.40 -19.22
C GLN A 548 18.79 17.00 -18.17
N GLN A 549 18.35 18.24 -18.37
CA GLN A 549 17.32 18.86 -17.53
C GLN A 549 16.02 18.06 -17.56
N ALA A 550 15.56 17.62 -18.74
CA ALA A 550 14.35 16.80 -18.85
C ALA A 550 14.45 15.50 -18.02
N ILE A 551 15.62 14.83 -18.03
CA ILE A 551 15.88 13.65 -17.20
C ILE A 551 15.81 14.01 -15.71
N GLY A 552 16.49 15.10 -15.31
CA GLY A 552 16.49 15.55 -13.90
C GLY A 552 15.10 15.95 -13.41
N ILE A 553 14.29 16.59 -14.25
CA ILE A 553 12.90 16.95 -13.96
C ILE A 553 12.04 15.70 -13.77
N SER A 554 12.20 14.68 -14.64
CA SER A 554 11.50 13.40 -14.47
C SER A 554 11.80 12.76 -13.10
N GLN A 555 13.06 12.80 -12.67
CA GLN A 555 13.46 12.29 -11.35
C GLN A 555 12.86 13.10 -10.20
N ILE A 556 12.76 14.42 -10.34
CA ILE A 556 12.09 15.28 -9.35
C ILE A 556 10.61 14.93 -9.26
N ASN A 557 9.93 14.72 -10.40
CA ASN A 557 8.52 14.32 -10.42
C ASN A 557 8.29 12.98 -9.72
N GLU A 558 9.15 11.97 -9.96
CA GLU A 558 9.11 10.70 -9.24
C GLU A 558 9.30 10.89 -7.72
N ALA A 559 10.28 11.71 -7.33
CA ALA A 559 10.52 12.02 -5.92
C ALA A 559 9.34 12.74 -5.26
N MET A 560 8.71 13.70 -5.96
CA MET A 560 7.54 14.42 -5.46
C MET A 560 6.33 13.51 -5.31
N SER A 561 6.11 12.58 -6.25
CA SER A 561 5.05 11.57 -6.13
C SER A 561 5.28 10.65 -4.92
N ALA A 562 6.53 10.24 -4.66
CA ALA A 562 6.88 9.47 -3.48
C ALA A 562 6.63 10.27 -2.18
N ILE A 563 7.00 11.56 -2.15
CA ILE A 563 6.73 12.44 -1.00
C ILE A 563 5.22 12.61 -0.81
N GLU A 564 4.44 12.82 -1.87
CA GLU A 564 2.98 12.93 -1.79
C GLU A 564 2.37 11.68 -1.14
N SER A 565 2.81 10.49 -1.54
CA SER A 565 2.37 9.22 -0.92
C SER A 565 2.71 9.16 0.57
N VAL A 566 3.91 9.59 0.96
CA VAL A 566 4.35 9.62 2.37
C VAL A 566 3.51 10.61 3.19
N VAL A 567 3.23 11.78 2.62
CA VAL A 567 2.40 12.81 3.27
C VAL A 567 0.96 12.32 3.46
N GLN A 568 0.37 11.65 2.46
CA GLN A 568 -0.95 11.01 2.61
C GLN A 568 -0.95 9.94 3.70
N GLN A 569 0.11 9.12 3.79
CA GLN A 569 0.25 8.13 4.85
C GLN A 569 0.37 8.79 6.23
N HIS A 570 1.10 9.90 6.35
CA HIS A 570 1.19 10.66 7.60
C HIS A 570 -0.14 11.26 8.03
N LEU A 571 -0.95 11.78 7.10
CA LEU A 571 -2.31 12.23 7.42
C LEU A 571 -3.19 11.10 7.94
N ALA A 572 -3.15 9.93 7.30
CA ALA A 572 -3.91 8.78 7.73
C ALA A 572 -3.47 8.30 9.13
N ALA A 573 -2.16 8.25 9.39
CA ALA A 573 -1.59 7.86 10.67
C ALA A 573 -1.91 8.89 11.77
N SER A 574 -1.83 10.18 11.49
CA SER A 574 -2.21 11.26 12.39
C SER A 574 -3.69 11.17 12.77
N GLY A 575 -4.59 10.97 11.79
CA GLY A 575 -6.01 10.76 12.05
C GLY A 575 -6.35 9.45 12.79
N GLN A 576 -5.47 8.44 12.76
CA GLN A 576 -5.58 7.26 13.62
C GLN A 576 -5.12 7.56 15.05
N ALA A 577 -4.02 8.29 15.21
CA ALA A 577 -3.49 8.69 16.50
C ALA A 577 -4.48 9.58 17.26
N GLU A 578 -5.09 10.58 16.60
CA GLU A 578 -6.12 11.42 17.22
C GLU A 578 -7.32 10.62 17.73
N ARG A 579 -7.77 9.60 16.98
CA ARG A 579 -8.86 8.71 17.42
C ARG A 579 -8.46 7.89 18.64
N ALA A 580 -7.28 7.27 18.62
CA ALA A 580 -6.79 6.48 19.75
C ALA A 580 -6.58 7.34 21.01
N LEU A 581 -6.09 8.57 20.86
CA LEU A 581 -5.95 9.52 21.96
C LEU A 581 -7.31 9.95 22.50
N GLY A 582 -8.30 10.18 21.63
CA GLY A 582 -9.68 10.44 22.04
C GLY A 582 -10.30 9.29 22.85
N GLU A 583 -10.02 8.03 22.46
CA GLU A 583 -10.43 6.84 23.23
C GLU A 583 -9.71 6.78 24.60
N LEU A 584 -8.40 7.08 24.65
CA LEU A 584 -7.65 7.14 25.91
C LEU A 584 -8.18 8.21 26.86
N THR A 585 -8.52 9.41 26.35
CA THR A 585 -9.15 10.46 27.15
C THR A 585 -10.46 9.96 27.77
N GLN A 586 -11.33 9.30 26.98
CA GLN A 586 -12.57 8.71 27.52
C GLN A 586 -12.31 7.64 28.59
N MET A 587 -11.28 6.81 28.42
CA MET A 587 -10.91 5.80 29.42
C MET A 587 -10.41 6.43 30.73
N VAL A 588 -9.63 7.52 30.63
CA VAL A 588 -9.16 8.29 31.80
C VAL A 588 -10.33 8.95 32.52
N ASP A 589 -11.23 9.61 31.79
CA ASP A 589 -12.43 10.24 32.36
C ASP A 589 -13.29 9.20 33.09
N ARG A 590 -13.45 8.00 32.51
CA ARG A 590 -14.20 6.91 33.12
C ARG A 590 -13.51 6.34 34.37
N LEU A 591 -12.17 6.30 34.38
CA LEU A 591 -11.40 5.88 35.54
C LEU A 591 -11.54 6.89 36.69
N GLU A 592 -11.47 8.19 36.39
CA GLU A 592 -11.70 9.26 37.36
C GLU A 592 -13.11 9.19 37.97
N GLU A 593 -14.14 9.01 37.13
CA GLU A 593 -15.54 8.83 37.58
C GLU A 593 -15.69 7.65 38.56
N LEU A 594 -15.05 6.52 38.27
CA LEU A 594 -15.05 5.33 39.15
C LEU A 594 -14.33 5.57 40.48
N LEU A 595 -13.28 6.40 40.48
CA LEU A 595 -12.51 6.75 41.69
C LEU A 595 -13.24 7.76 42.58
N GLU A 596 -14.12 8.60 42.01
CA GLU A 596 -14.98 9.54 42.74
C GLU A 596 -16.24 8.87 43.31
N ALA A 597 -16.89 7.98 42.54
CA ALA A 597 -18.13 7.30 42.93
C ALA A 597 -17.99 6.36 44.15
N ARG A 598 -16.76 6.00 44.56
CA ARG A 598 -16.47 5.14 45.73
C ARG A 598 -15.98 5.90 46.97
N THR A 599 -15.82 7.21 46.88
CA THR A 599 -15.49 8.07 48.03
C THR A 599 -16.71 8.64 48.75
N LEU A 600 -17.90 8.47 48.18
CA LEU A 600 -19.22 8.70 48.79
C LEU A 600 -19.78 7.38 49.33
#